data_AF-A0A2A6FEH4-F1
#
_entry.id   AF-A0A2A6FEH4-F1
#
_cell.length_a   1.000
_cell.length_b   1.000
_cell.length_c   1.000
_cell.angle_alpha   90.00
_cell.angle_beta   90.00
_cell.angle_gamma   90.00
#
_symmetry.space_group_name_H-M   'P 1'
#
loop_
_entity.id
_entity.type
_entity.pdbx_description
1 polymer ?
#
loop_
_entity_poly.entity_id
_entity_poly.type
_entity_poly.pdbx_seq_one_letter_code
_entity_poly.pdbx_strand_id
1 'polypeptide(L)'
;MPDSRIFAFSRSDDVFFGILHSRFHEAWSFGTCSWHGVGNDPTYNSAGVFETFPFPEGLTPDIPAVRYEKDSRAIAISQVAKRLDDLRNAWLNPSDLVQIKPEVVPGYPDQILPKDIVSHAILRERALTNLYNRRPQWLVDAHSDLDAAVAGAYGWPTDISEDQALANLLVLLRHKFLT
;
A
#
# COMPACT_ATOMS: atom_id res chain seq x y z
N MET A 1 12.56 15.44 6.70
CA MET A 1 11.56 16.00 5.79
C MET A 1 11.64 15.23 4.49
N PRO A 2 10.54 14.64 3.99
CA PRO A 2 10.52 14.01 2.68
C PRO A 2 10.87 15.03 1.59
N ASP A 3 11.53 14.59 0.52
CA ASP A 3 11.79 15.41 -0.66
C ASP A 3 10.50 15.68 -1.45
N SER A 4 10.51 16.64 -2.37
CA SER A 4 9.39 17.12 -3.19
C SER A 4 8.56 16.05 -3.92
N ARG A 5 9.08 14.82 -4.07
CA ARG A 5 8.41 13.69 -4.72
C ARG A 5 8.08 12.54 -3.77
N ILE A 6 8.22 12.73 -2.47
CA ILE A 6 7.88 11.75 -1.45
C ILE A 6 6.70 12.31 -0.66
N PHE A 7 5.59 11.57 -0.65
CA PHE A 7 4.41 11.90 0.13
C PHE A 7 4.39 11.09 1.42
N ALA A 8 4.16 11.74 2.55
CA ALA A 8 4.08 11.10 3.86
C ALA A 8 2.65 11.23 4.41
N PHE A 9 2.04 10.09 4.72
CA PHE A 9 0.72 10.03 5.34
C PHE A 9 0.88 9.64 6.81
N SER A 10 0.45 10.52 7.72
CA SER A 10 0.55 10.28 9.16
C SER A 10 -0.65 9.48 9.67
N ARG A 11 -0.69 8.19 9.35
CA ARG A 11 -1.74 7.25 9.77
C ARG A 11 -1.12 6.00 10.38
N SER A 12 -1.85 5.39 11.31
CA SER A 12 -1.41 4.20 12.07
C SER A 12 -2.25 2.96 11.78
N ASP A 13 -3.25 3.06 10.90
CA ASP A 13 -4.13 1.95 10.54
C ASP A 13 -3.72 1.27 9.22
N ASP A 14 -3.87 -0.05 9.19
CA ASP A 14 -3.59 -0.86 8.00
C ASP A 14 -4.65 -0.73 6.90
N VAL A 15 -5.83 -0.17 7.20
CA VAL A 15 -6.93 -0.02 6.23
C VAL A 15 -6.53 0.96 5.13
N PHE A 16 -6.06 2.15 5.54
CA PHE A 16 -5.57 3.15 4.61
C PHE A 16 -4.38 2.63 3.79
N PHE A 17 -3.42 1.96 4.44
CA PHE A 17 -2.28 1.32 3.78
C PHE A 17 -2.74 0.30 2.72
N GLY A 18 -3.69 -0.57 3.09
CA GLY A 18 -4.23 -1.59 2.19
C GLY A 18 -4.94 -1.00 0.98
N ILE A 19 -5.77 0.04 1.16
CA ILE A 19 -6.47 0.70 0.05
C ILE A 19 -5.47 1.29 -0.95
N LEU A 20 -4.43 1.99 -0.48
CA LEU A 20 -3.41 2.58 -1.36
C LEU A 20 -2.52 1.54 -2.05
N HIS A 21 -2.37 0.35 -1.47
CA HIS A 21 -1.61 -0.76 -2.06
C HIS A 21 -2.43 -1.66 -3.00
N SER A 22 -3.73 -1.41 -3.15
CA SER A 22 -4.57 -2.16 -4.08
C SER A 22 -4.33 -1.80 -5.53
N ARG A 23 -4.63 -2.73 -6.44
CA ARG A 23 -4.62 -2.49 -7.89
C ARG A 23 -5.58 -1.38 -8.32
N PHE A 24 -6.61 -1.07 -7.51
CA PHE A 24 -7.54 0.02 -7.82
C PHE A 24 -6.88 1.38 -7.65
N HIS A 25 -6.08 1.56 -6.60
CA HIS A 25 -5.30 2.78 -6.45
C HIS A 25 -4.15 2.84 -7.46
N GLU A 26 -3.54 1.70 -7.81
CA GLU A 26 -2.53 1.62 -8.87
C GLU A 26 -3.11 2.05 -10.24
N ALA A 27 -4.22 1.43 -10.67
CA ALA A 27 -4.88 1.77 -11.92
C ALA A 27 -5.32 3.23 -11.97
N TRP A 28 -5.87 3.75 -10.85
CA TRP A 28 -6.20 5.17 -10.74
C TRP A 28 -4.96 6.05 -10.86
N SER A 29 -3.86 5.67 -10.20
CA SER A 29 -2.60 6.40 -10.26
C SER A 29 -2.08 6.49 -11.69
N PHE A 30 -2.03 5.39 -12.44
CA PHE A 30 -1.62 5.42 -13.84
C PHE A 30 -2.57 6.23 -14.74
N GLY A 31 -3.88 6.21 -14.45
CA GLY A 31 -4.87 6.97 -15.20
C GLY A 31 -4.85 8.49 -14.94
N THR A 32 -4.30 8.94 -13.80
CA THR A 32 -4.40 10.33 -13.33
C THR A 32 -3.08 11.00 -13.00
N CYS A 33 -1.97 10.26 -12.95
CA CYS A 33 -0.65 10.82 -12.70
C CYS A 33 -0.17 11.69 -13.86
N SER A 34 0.81 12.55 -13.60
CA SER A 34 1.56 13.22 -14.65
C SER A 34 2.63 12.28 -15.21
N TRP A 35 2.95 12.44 -16.49
CA TRP A 35 3.96 11.66 -17.19
C TRP A 35 5.16 12.55 -17.48
N HIS A 36 6.35 12.14 -17.07
CA HIS A 36 7.57 12.93 -17.22
C HIS A 36 8.61 12.16 -18.06
N GLY A 37 9.44 12.91 -18.78
CA GLY A 37 10.57 12.37 -19.55
C GLY A 37 10.19 11.80 -20.92
N VAL A 38 11.18 11.17 -21.56
CA VAL A 38 11.08 10.57 -22.89
C VAL A 38 10.55 9.12 -22.82
N GLY A 39 10.51 8.54 -21.61
CA GLY A 39 10.17 7.13 -21.36
C GLY A 39 8.76 6.88 -20.82
N ASN A 40 7.89 7.90 -20.74
CA ASN A 40 6.62 7.81 -20.02
C ASN A 40 6.81 7.32 -18.58
N ASP A 41 7.66 8.00 -17.79
CA ASP A 41 7.84 7.66 -16.38
C ASP A 41 6.69 8.28 -15.57
N PRO A 42 5.85 7.47 -14.88
CA PRO A 42 4.73 7.99 -14.10
C PRO A 42 5.24 8.78 -12.89
N THR A 43 4.69 9.96 -12.66
CA THR A 43 5.01 10.81 -11.50
C THR A 43 3.77 10.98 -10.63
N TYR A 44 3.78 10.32 -9.46
CA TYR A 44 2.72 10.45 -8.47
C TYR A 44 2.61 11.91 -7.99
N ASN A 45 1.39 12.44 -7.94
CA ASN A 45 1.11 13.77 -7.41
C ASN A 45 -0.19 13.75 -6.60
N SER A 46 -0.20 14.40 -5.43
CA SER A 46 -1.36 14.38 -4.51
C SER A 46 -2.63 14.93 -5.16
N ALA A 47 -2.54 16.10 -5.79
CA ALA A 47 -3.70 16.82 -6.32
C ALA A 47 -4.44 16.04 -7.41
N GLY A 48 -3.71 15.37 -8.32
CA GLY A 48 -4.30 14.60 -9.41
C GLY A 48 -4.66 13.17 -9.02
N VAL A 49 -3.88 12.54 -8.14
CA VAL A 49 -4.03 11.11 -7.80
C VAL A 49 -4.76 10.92 -6.47
N PHE A 50 -4.16 11.35 -5.36
CA PHE A 50 -4.65 11.05 -4.02
C PHE A 50 -5.96 11.76 -3.69
N GLU A 51 -6.02 13.08 -3.94
CA GLU A 51 -7.17 13.93 -3.58
C GLU A 51 -8.42 13.62 -4.41
N THR A 52 -8.21 13.09 -5.62
CA THR A 52 -9.28 12.66 -6.53
C THR A 52 -9.61 11.18 -6.40
N PHE A 53 -8.80 10.37 -5.72
CA PHE A 53 -9.08 8.96 -5.56
C PHE A 53 -10.39 8.76 -4.78
N PRO A 54 -11.40 8.07 -5.35
CA PRO A 54 -12.65 7.83 -4.65
C PRO A 54 -12.48 6.62 -3.73
N PHE A 55 -12.16 6.88 -2.46
CA PHE A 55 -12.07 5.86 -1.41
C PHE A 55 -13.43 5.16 -1.18
N PRO A 56 -13.45 3.92 -0.67
CA PRO A 56 -14.70 3.25 -0.29
C PRO A 56 -15.49 4.08 0.72
N GLU A 57 -16.81 4.11 0.58
CA GLU A 57 -17.70 4.87 1.46
C GLU A 57 -17.54 4.43 2.93
N GLY A 58 -17.35 5.40 3.82
CA GLY A 58 -17.12 5.18 5.25
C GLY A 58 -15.68 4.83 5.62
N LEU A 59 -14.78 4.66 4.64
CA LEU A 59 -13.35 4.36 4.82
C LEU A 59 -12.45 5.47 4.22
N THR A 60 -12.95 6.70 4.15
CA THR A 60 -12.24 7.84 3.58
C THR A 60 -11.15 8.35 4.53
N PRO A 61 -10.06 8.99 4.02
CA PRO A 61 -8.91 9.37 4.85
C PRO A 61 -9.19 10.46 5.90
N ASP A 62 -10.29 11.20 5.77
CA ASP A 62 -10.76 12.20 6.74
C ASP A 62 -11.51 11.56 7.93
N ILE A 63 -11.91 10.29 7.81
CA ILE A 63 -12.54 9.54 8.89
C ILE A 63 -11.44 8.91 9.77
N PRO A 64 -11.43 9.18 11.09
CA PRO A 64 -10.51 8.53 12.02
C PRO A 64 -10.77 7.01 12.11
N ALA A 65 -9.72 6.19 12.15
CA ALA A 65 -9.84 4.73 12.12
C ALA A 65 -10.75 4.14 13.21
N VAL A 66 -10.76 4.74 14.40
CA VAL A 66 -11.65 4.36 15.52
C VAL A 66 -13.14 4.40 15.16
N ARG A 67 -13.53 5.14 14.11
CA ARG A 67 -14.93 5.23 13.65
C ARG A 67 -15.38 4.03 12.83
N TYR A 68 -14.44 3.31 12.20
CA TYR A 68 -14.72 2.14 11.37
C TYR A 68 -14.05 0.85 11.87
N GLU A 69 -13.49 0.85 13.09
CA GLU A 69 -12.78 -0.30 13.67
C GLU A 69 -13.63 -1.59 13.75
N LYS A 70 -14.96 -1.45 13.80
CA LYS A 70 -15.94 -2.55 13.83
C LYS A 70 -16.57 -2.86 12.47
N ASP A 71 -16.24 -2.07 11.43
CA ASP A 71 -16.71 -2.33 10.08
C ASP A 71 -16.01 -3.61 9.56
N SER A 72 -16.79 -4.60 9.15
CA SER A 72 -16.25 -5.87 8.64
C SER A 72 -15.36 -5.68 7.40
N ARG A 73 -15.64 -4.66 6.57
CA ARG A 73 -14.84 -4.32 5.39
C ARG A 73 -13.47 -3.77 5.81
N ALA A 74 -13.45 -2.90 6.81
CA ALA A 74 -12.23 -2.36 7.38
C ALA A 74 -11.37 -3.45 8.02
N ILE A 75 -11.98 -4.34 8.81
CA ILE A 75 -11.30 -5.49 9.44
C ILE A 75 -10.68 -6.39 8.36
N ALA A 76 -11.43 -6.71 7.30
CA ALA A 76 -10.93 -7.56 6.21
C ALA A 76 -9.71 -6.94 5.53
N ILE A 77 -9.77 -5.66 5.14
CA ILE A 77 -8.65 -4.94 4.52
C ILE A 77 -7.46 -4.89 5.48
N SER A 78 -7.67 -4.52 6.75
CA SER A 78 -6.59 -4.42 7.73
C SER A 78 -5.84 -5.74 7.90
N GLN A 79 -6.55 -6.87 7.97
CA GLN A 79 -5.93 -8.19 8.13
C GLN A 79 -5.04 -8.58 6.95
N VAL A 80 -5.52 -8.42 5.71
CA VAL A 80 -4.75 -8.79 4.52
C VAL A 80 -3.63 -7.80 4.23
N ALA A 81 -3.85 -6.51 4.50
CA ALA A 81 -2.84 -5.48 4.37
C ALA A 81 -1.70 -5.69 5.38
N LYS A 82 -2.04 -6.02 6.64
CA LYS A 82 -1.05 -6.38 7.65
C LYS A 82 -0.27 -7.64 7.27
N ARG A 83 -0.95 -8.67 6.73
CA ARG A 83 -0.28 -9.87 6.22
C ARG A 83 0.71 -9.55 5.09
N LEU A 84 0.34 -8.67 4.16
CA LEU A 84 1.24 -8.21 3.10
C LEU A 84 2.48 -7.50 3.67
N ASP A 85 2.28 -6.61 4.65
CA ASP A 85 3.38 -5.92 5.33
C ASP A 85 4.29 -6.89 6.08
N ASP A 86 3.71 -7.82 6.86
CA ASP A 86 4.47 -8.84 7.60
C ASP A 86 5.31 -9.71 6.64
N LEU A 87 4.77 -10.11 5.48
CA LEU A 87 5.51 -10.86 4.45
C LEU A 87 6.63 -10.04 3.80
N ARG A 88 6.38 -8.76 3.51
CA ARG A 88 7.41 -7.83 3.00
C ARG A 88 8.51 -7.59 4.01
N ASN A 89 8.16 -7.46 5.29
CA ASN A 89 9.11 -7.33 6.39
C ASN A 89 9.92 -8.61 6.58
N ALA A 90 9.32 -9.80 6.48
CA ALA A 90 10.06 -11.07 6.51
C ALA A 90 11.01 -11.23 5.32
N TRP A 91 10.63 -10.70 4.15
CA TRP A 91 11.53 -10.62 3.00
C TRP A 91 12.74 -9.71 3.30
N LEU A 92 12.50 -8.50 3.81
CA LEU A 92 13.54 -7.52 4.11
C LEU A 92 14.46 -7.97 5.26
N ASN A 93 13.89 -8.56 6.29
CA ASN A 93 14.53 -8.82 7.58
C ASN A 93 14.42 -10.30 7.98
N PRO A 94 14.96 -11.24 7.19
CA PRO A 94 14.83 -12.66 7.50
C PRO A 94 15.67 -12.99 8.75
N SER A 95 15.05 -13.72 9.69
CA SER A 95 15.58 -13.96 11.05
C SER A 95 16.94 -14.67 11.10
N ASP A 96 17.31 -15.39 10.04
CA ASP A 96 18.60 -16.04 9.88
C ASP A 96 19.72 -15.04 9.52
N LEU A 97 19.40 -13.88 8.93
CA LEU A 97 20.37 -12.86 8.52
C LEU A 97 20.44 -11.62 9.42
N VAL A 98 19.40 -11.36 10.23
CA VAL A 98 19.31 -10.17 11.08
C VAL A 98 19.38 -10.49 12.58
N GLN A 99 19.85 -9.52 13.35
CA GLN A 99 19.77 -9.48 14.81
C GLN A 99 19.10 -8.18 15.24
N ILE A 100 18.28 -8.25 16.30
CA ILE A 100 17.62 -7.10 16.89
C ILE A 100 18.46 -6.63 18.09
N LYS A 101 18.79 -5.34 18.14
CA LYS A 101 19.46 -4.71 19.28
C LYS A 101 18.56 -3.63 19.87
N PRO A 102 18.44 -3.55 21.21
CA PRO A 102 17.68 -2.48 21.84
C PRO A 102 18.14 -1.10 21.38
N GLU A 103 17.20 -0.24 21.05
CA GLU A 103 17.51 1.16 20.73
C GLU A 103 17.91 1.91 22.01
N VAL A 104 18.99 2.69 21.91
CA VAL A 104 19.53 3.45 23.05
C VAL A 104 18.81 4.77 23.24
N VAL A 105 18.12 5.26 22.20
CA VAL A 105 17.33 6.49 22.23
C VAL A 105 15.86 6.17 22.55
N PRO A 106 15.32 6.66 23.68
CA PRO A 106 13.91 6.46 24.02
C PRO A 106 12.96 6.95 22.93
N GLY A 107 11.94 6.14 22.63
CA GLY A 107 10.89 6.48 21.65
C GLY A 107 11.19 6.07 20.20
N TYR A 108 12.37 5.52 19.92
CA TYR A 108 12.71 4.93 18.62
C TYR A 108 12.58 3.39 18.66
N PRO A 109 12.27 2.75 17.51
CA PRO A 109 12.19 1.29 17.43
C PRO A 109 13.58 0.64 17.54
N ASP A 110 13.62 -0.59 18.01
CA ASP A 110 14.85 -1.39 18.10
C ASP A 110 15.59 -1.49 16.74
N GLN A 111 16.91 -1.58 16.82
CA GLN A 111 17.76 -1.62 15.64
C GLN A 111 17.81 -3.02 15.03
N ILE A 112 17.47 -3.11 13.74
CA ILE A 112 17.63 -4.33 12.95
C ILE A 112 18.98 -4.24 12.22
N LEU A 113 19.91 -5.12 12.58
CA LEU A 113 21.27 -5.12 12.04
C LEU A 113 21.59 -6.46 11.37
N PRO A 114 22.44 -6.49 10.33
CA PRO A 114 23.02 -7.75 9.85
C PRO A 114 23.75 -8.48 10.98
N LYS A 115 23.71 -9.82 10.96
CA LYS A 115 24.49 -10.63 11.91
C LYS A 115 25.99 -10.53 11.67
N ASP A 116 26.39 -10.52 10.40
CA ASP A 116 27.79 -10.48 9.95
C ASP A 116 27.91 -9.84 8.54
N ILE A 117 29.15 -9.77 8.03
CA ILE A 117 29.45 -9.18 6.72
C ILE A 117 28.83 -9.96 5.55
N VAL A 118 28.66 -11.27 5.70
CA VAL A 118 28.04 -12.13 4.68
C VAL A 118 26.54 -11.84 4.61
N SER A 119 25.88 -11.78 5.77
CA SER A 119 24.47 -11.40 5.91
C SER A 119 24.23 -10.00 5.35
N HIS A 120 25.13 -9.05 5.61
CA HIS A 120 25.06 -7.70 5.05
C HIS A 120 25.08 -7.71 3.51
N ALA A 121 25.97 -8.50 2.90
CA ALA A 121 26.01 -8.64 1.45
C ALA A 121 24.72 -9.24 0.87
N ILE A 122 24.15 -10.26 1.53
CA ILE A 122 22.89 -10.90 1.11
C ILE A 122 21.71 -9.93 1.23
N LEU A 123 21.61 -9.18 2.33
CA LEU A 123 20.50 -8.25 2.58
C LEU A 123 20.40 -7.14 1.53
N ARG A 124 21.52 -6.73 0.91
CA ARG A 124 21.51 -5.75 -0.20
C ARG A 124 20.71 -6.23 -1.41
N GLU A 125 20.68 -7.54 -1.66
CA GLU A 125 19.91 -8.15 -2.75
C GLU A 125 18.42 -8.32 -2.41
N ARG A 126 18.01 -8.00 -1.18
CA ARG A 126 16.66 -8.19 -0.65
C ARG A 126 15.89 -6.88 -0.50
N ALA A 127 16.24 -5.84 -1.25
CA ALA A 127 15.40 -4.65 -1.35
C ALA A 127 13.99 -4.98 -1.88
N LEU A 128 12.99 -4.16 -1.54
CA LEU A 128 11.63 -4.33 -2.05
C LEU A 128 11.57 -4.26 -3.57
N THR A 129 12.37 -3.40 -4.21
CA THR A 129 12.46 -3.36 -5.68
C THR A 129 12.79 -4.74 -6.26
N ASN A 130 13.73 -5.47 -5.66
CA ASN A 130 14.06 -6.82 -6.10
C ASN A 130 12.93 -7.82 -5.83
N LEU A 131 12.22 -7.68 -4.71
CA LEU A 131 11.04 -8.50 -4.42
C LEU A 131 9.96 -8.33 -5.50
N TYR A 132 9.61 -7.10 -5.83
CA TYR A 132 8.56 -6.80 -6.81
C TYR A 132 9.00 -7.16 -8.25
N ASN A 133 10.29 -7.04 -8.58
CA ASN A 133 10.82 -7.51 -9.87
C ASN A 133 10.76 -9.04 -10.01
N ARG A 134 11.06 -9.79 -8.93
CA ARG A 134 10.98 -11.26 -8.92
C ARG A 134 9.55 -11.78 -8.85
N ARG A 135 8.67 -11.01 -8.18
CA ARG A 135 7.24 -11.27 -8.00
C ARG A 135 6.91 -12.74 -7.68
N PRO A 136 7.43 -13.31 -6.57
CA PRO A 136 7.16 -14.70 -6.20
C PRO A 136 5.65 -14.94 -5.97
N GLN A 137 5.20 -16.18 -6.12
CA GLN A 137 3.77 -16.52 -6.04
C GLN A 137 3.10 -16.04 -4.75
N TRP A 138 3.76 -16.17 -3.59
CA TRP A 138 3.20 -15.69 -2.32
C TRP A 138 2.91 -14.19 -2.32
N LEU A 139 3.67 -13.38 -3.07
CA LEU A 139 3.45 -11.94 -3.19
C LEU A 139 2.25 -11.66 -4.09
N VAL A 140 2.11 -12.42 -5.18
CA VAL A 140 0.94 -12.37 -6.06
C VAL A 140 -0.33 -12.70 -5.27
N ASP A 141 -0.29 -13.79 -4.50
CA ASP A 141 -1.42 -14.23 -3.69
C ASP A 141 -1.78 -13.19 -2.63
N ALA A 142 -0.80 -12.60 -1.94
CA ALA A 142 -1.03 -11.57 -0.93
C ALA A 142 -1.66 -10.30 -1.51
N HIS A 143 -1.24 -9.87 -2.72
CA HIS A 143 -1.90 -8.77 -3.42
C HIS A 143 -3.30 -9.14 -3.90
N SER A 144 -3.51 -10.37 -4.39
CA SER A 144 -4.83 -10.84 -4.79
C SER A 144 -5.82 -10.87 -3.62
N ASP A 145 -5.38 -11.31 -2.44
CA ASP A 145 -6.17 -11.29 -1.21
C ASP A 145 -6.53 -9.84 -0.82
N LEU A 146 -5.57 -8.91 -0.94
CA LEU A 146 -5.79 -7.49 -0.68
C LEU A 146 -6.79 -6.87 -1.66
N ASP A 147 -6.63 -7.12 -2.96
CA ASP A 147 -7.50 -6.61 -4.01
C ASP A 147 -8.93 -7.13 -3.85
N ALA A 148 -9.10 -8.40 -3.47
CA ALA A 148 -10.42 -8.96 -3.18
C ALA A 148 -11.09 -8.27 -1.99
N ALA A 149 -10.36 -8.00 -0.92
CA ALA A 149 -10.89 -7.29 0.25
C ALA A 149 -11.30 -5.85 -0.09
N VAL A 150 -10.48 -5.13 -0.88
CA VAL A 150 -10.79 -3.76 -1.31
C VAL A 150 -11.96 -3.74 -2.29
N ALA A 151 -12.05 -4.70 -3.22
CA ALA A 151 -13.21 -4.85 -4.10
C ALA A 151 -14.51 -5.03 -3.29
N GLY A 152 -14.46 -5.89 -2.26
CA GLY A 152 -15.56 -6.09 -1.32
C GLY A 152 -15.94 -4.81 -0.57
N ALA A 153 -14.96 -3.96 -0.23
CA ALA A 153 -15.25 -2.68 0.43
C ALA A 153 -16.01 -1.69 -0.47
N TYR A 154 -15.78 -1.75 -1.78
CA TYR A 154 -16.54 -1.04 -2.81
C TYR A 154 -17.88 -1.73 -3.18
N GLY A 155 -18.14 -2.94 -2.69
CA GLY A 155 -19.30 -3.74 -3.07
C GLY A 155 -19.18 -4.34 -4.48
N TRP A 156 -17.97 -4.50 -5.00
CA TRP A 156 -17.71 -5.05 -6.33
C TRP A 156 -17.42 -6.57 -6.28
N PRO A 157 -17.64 -7.29 -7.40
CA PRO A 157 -17.11 -8.65 -7.55
C PRO A 157 -15.59 -8.68 -7.35
N THR A 158 -15.07 -9.74 -6.71
CA THR A 158 -13.63 -9.88 -6.46
C THR A 158 -12.81 -10.01 -7.75
N ASP A 159 -13.43 -10.50 -8.82
CA ASP A 159 -12.88 -10.68 -10.16
C ASP A 159 -13.20 -9.52 -11.12
N ILE A 160 -13.68 -8.37 -10.61
CA ILE A 160 -13.97 -7.19 -11.43
C ILE A 160 -12.78 -6.81 -12.33
N SER A 161 -13.01 -6.62 -13.63
CA SER A 161 -11.93 -6.21 -14.53
C SER A 161 -11.39 -4.81 -14.17
N GLU A 162 -10.16 -4.53 -14.57
CA GLU A 162 -9.55 -3.20 -14.36
C GLU A 162 -10.39 -2.10 -15.02
N ASP A 163 -10.81 -2.29 -16.28
CA ASP A 163 -11.65 -1.33 -17.01
C ASP A 163 -12.96 -1.02 -16.29
N GLN A 164 -13.63 -2.06 -15.76
CA GLN A 164 -14.88 -1.88 -15.05
C GLN A 164 -14.66 -1.19 -13.69
N ALA A 165 -13.58 -1.54 -12.99
CA ALA A 165 -13.22 -0.87 -11.73
C ALA A 165 -12.91 0.61 -11.96
N LEU A 166 -12.12 0.96 -12.99
CA LEU A 166 -11.83 2.34 -13.37
C LEU A 166 -13.11 3.11 -13.75
N ALA A 167 -14.00 2.49 -14.54
CA ALA A 167 -15.30 3.09 -14.87
C ALA A 167 -16.12 3.39 -13.62
N ASN A 168 -16.15 2.47 -12.65
CA ASN A 168 -16.84 2.66 -11.37
C ASN A 168 -16.20 3.77 -10.53
N LEU A 169 -14.87 3.82 -10.44
CA LEU A 169 -14.15 4.91 -9.75
C LEU A 169 -14.49 6.27 -10.36
N LEU A 170 -14.53 6.39 -11.70
CA LEU A 170 -14.91 7.63 -12.39
C LEU A 170 -16.35 8.05 -12.11
N VAL A 171 -17.27 7.10 -11.89
CA VAL A 171 -18.65 7.41 -11.46
C VAL A 171 -18.64 7.94 -10.03
N LEU A 172 -17.95 7.28 -9.10
CA LEU A 172 -17.84 7.71 -7.70
C LEU A 172 -17.22 9.11 -7.58
N LEU A 173 -16.17 9.41 -8.35
CA LEU A 173 -15.56 10.74 -8.38
C LEU A 173 -16.56 11.82 -8.81
N ARG A 174 -17.35 11.56 -9.86
CA ARG A 174 -18.36 12.51 -10.33
C ARG A 174 -19.42 12.82 -9.28
N HIS A 175 -19.84 11.82 -8.51
CA HIS A 175 -20.80 12.03 -7.42
C HIS A 175 -20.24 12.92 -6.30
N LYS A 176 -18.94 12.77 -5.94
CA LYS A 176 -18.27 13.59 -4.91
C LYS A 176 -18.28 15.09 -5.23
N PHE A 177 -18.27 15.47 -6.52
CA PHE A 177 -18.28 16.88 -6.93
C PHE A 177 -19.68 17.47 -7.13
N LEU A 178 -20.75 16.68 -7.00
CA LEU A 178 -22.13 17.10 -7.18
C LEU A 178 -22.91 17.24 -5.86
N THR A 179 -22.28 16.93 -4.73
CA THR A 179 -22.80 17.00 -3.35
C THR A 179 -22.00 17.99 -2.53
#